data_AF-A0A7W6ILX3-F1
#
_entry.id   AF-A0A7W6ILX3-F1
#
_cell.length_a   1.000
_cell.length_b   1.000
_cell.length_c   1.000
_cell.angle_alpha   90.00
_cell.angle_beta   90.00
_cell.angle_gamma   90.00
#
_symmetry.space_group_name_H-M   'P 1'
#
loop_
_entity.id
_entity.type
_entity.pdbx_description
1 polymer ?
#
loop_
_entity_poly.entity_id
_entity_poly.type
_entity_poly.pdbx_seq_one_letter_code
_entity_poly.pdbx_strand_id
1 'polypeptide(L)'
;MTCAKHCRPLSSLGNTGTFDQRYDYALRLDGIAEQLPRLLAGTAHREESAFECYVRERLSGCRKSSLWLDALPLNELFGLCANLGLKVLDLNKGFLQLDEPEQQATYQAGFAVLVGGQESLREFFCHVIRTHTLKLPLGPASPLGRTYTALLGSRASWQRFGPVLEELAHAVWSG
;
A
#
# COMPACT_ATOMS: atom_id res chain seq x y z
N MET A 1 5.08 9.18 -1.09
CA MET A 1 6.45 8.95 -0.56
C MET A 1 7.03 10.29 -0.14
N THR A 2 7.65 10.34 1.03
CA THR A 2 8.23 11.53 1.64
C THR A 2 9.75 11.51 1.50
N CYS A 3 10.37 12.67 1.26
CA CYS A 3 11.82 12.79 1.28
C CYS A 3 12.34 12.81 2.72
N ALA A 4 13.08 11.78 3.15
CA ALA A 4 13.69 11.68 4.47
C ALA A 4 14.56 12.89 4.87
N LYS A 5 15.22 13.53 3.89
CA LYS A 5 16.15 14.65 4.15
C LYS A 5 15.42 15.97 4.36
N HIS A 6 14.34 16.21 3.62
CA HIS A 6 13.67 17.50 3.57
C HIS A 6 12.29 17.50 4.22
N CYS A 7 11.81 16.32 4.65
CA CYS A 7 10.50 16.08 5.25
C CYS A 7 9.38 16.75 4.44
N ARG A 8 9.37 16.45 3.14
CA ARG A 8 8.39 16.96 2.18
C ARG A 8 7.93 15.84 1.25
N PRO A 9 6.66 15.88 0.80
CA PRO A 9 6.17 14.94 -0.20
C PRO A 9 6.98 15.04 -1.49
N LEU A 10 7.26 13.90 -2.12
CA LEU A 10 7.85 13.86 -3.44
C LEU A 10 6.79 14.19 -4.49
N SER A 11 6.99 15.26 -5.24
CA SER A 11 6.10 15.65 -6.34
C SER A 11 6.54 15.02 -7.65
N SER A 12 5.59 14.47 -8.40
CA SER A 12 5.83 14.10 -9.78
C SER A 12 6.02 15.36 -10.61
N LEU A 13 7.15 15.44 -11.32
CA LEU A 13 7.32 16.39 -12.41
C LEU A 13 6.40 15.89 -13.52
N GLY A 14 5.30 16.58 -13.78
CA GLY A 14 4.24 16.11 -14.68
C GLY A 14 4.74 15.55 -16.03
N ASN A 15 3.89 14.78 -16.71
CA ASN A 15 4.23 14.18 -18.00
C ASN A 15 4.08 15.22 -19.12
N THR A 16 5.04 16.16 -19.22
CA THR A 16 5.01 17.26 -20.19
C THR A 16 5.78 16.96 -21.49
N GLY A 17 6.41 15.79 -21.62
CA GLY A 17 7.19 15.40 -22.79
C GLY A 17 6.49 14.39 -23.72
N THR A 18 6.93 14.34 -24.98
CA THR A 18 6.59 13.25 -25.92
C THR A 18 7.12 11.90 -25.40
N PHE A 19 6.66 10.78 -25.95
CA PHE A 19 7.05 9.43 -25.48
C PHE A 19 8.58 9.24 -25.40
N ASP A 20 9.32 9.76 -26.39
CA ASP A 20 10.79 9.66 -26.46
C ASP A 20 11.51 10.54 -25.44
N GLN A 21 10.89 11.62 -24.98
CA GLN A 21 11.49 12.60 -24.06
C GLN A 21 11.37 12.20 -22.58
N ARG A 22 10.64 11.13 -22.26
CA ARG A 22 10.39 10.74 -20.84
C ARG A 22 11.63 10.24 -20.12
N TYR A 23 12.62 9.76 -20.87
CA TYR A 23 13.88 9.21 -20.36
C TYR A 23 15.03 10.23 -20.34
N ASP A 24 14.87 11.39 -20.97
CA ASP A 24 15.88 12.46 -20.94
C ASP A 24 15.70 13.32 -19.69
N TYR A 25 16.53 13.06 -18.69
CA TYR A 25 16.48 13.78 -17.41
C TYR A 25 16.76 15.27 -17.55
N ALA A 26 17.71 15.66 -18.40
CA ALA A 26 18.10 17.06 -18.56
C ALA A 26 16.95 17.85 -19.19
N LEU A 27 16.33 17.30 -20.23
CA LEU A 27 15.19 17.91 -20.91
C LEU A 27 13.94 17.99 -20.00
N ARG A 28 13.77 17.03 -19.09
CA ARG A 28 12.68 17.08 -18.09
C ARG A 28 12.91 18.09 -16.97
N LEU A 29 14.15 18.42 -16.66
CA LEU A 29 14.51 19.44 -15.67
C LEU A 29 14.54 20.85 -16.25
N ASP A 30 14.57 20.98 -17.57
CA ASP A 30 14.58 22.28 -18.23
C ASP A 30 13.34 23.09 -17.82
N GLY A 31 13.54 24.34 -17.41
CA GLY A 31 12.47 25.21 -16.92
C GLY A 31 11.88 24.86 -15.53
N ILE A 32 12.38 23.83 -14.83
CA ILE A 32 11.87 23.47 -13.49
C ILE A 32 12.44 24.37 -12.42
N ALA A 33 13.68 24.84 -12.57
CA ALA A 33 14.31 25.71 -11.58
C ALA A 33 13.48 26.99 -11.34
N GLU A 34 12.91 27.57 -12.39
CA GLU A 34 12.03 28.73 -12.34
C GLU A 34 10.67 28.40 -11.69
N GLN A 35 10.22 27.16 -11.81
CA GLN A 35 8.95 26.68 -11.24
C GLN A 35 9.09 26.20 -9.80
N LEU A 36 10.30 25.93 -9.30
CA LEU A 36 10.54 25.41 -7.95
C LEU A 36 9.82 26.21 -6.85
N PRO A 37 9.87 27.56 -6.79
CA PRO A 37 9.16 28.31 -5.76
C PRO A 37 7.67 28.03 -5.76
N ARG A 38 7.05 27.95 -6.95
CA ARG A 38 5.63 27.65 -7.11
C ARG A 38 5.31 26.20 -6.74
N LEU A 39 6.15 25.25 -7.16
CA LEU A 39 5.99 23.82 -6.84
C LEU A 39 6.14 23.58 -5.34
N LEU A 40 7.02 24.32 -4.67
CA LEU A 40 7.24 24.22 -3.23
C LEU A 40 6.17 24.92 -2.39
N ALA A 41 5.58 26.01 -2.89
CA ALA A 41 4.62 26.85 -2.15
C ALA A 41 3.40 26.08 -1.60
N GLY A 42 3.03 24.96 -2.23
CA GLY A 42 1.93 24.09 -1.77
C GLY A 42 2.37 22.85 -1.00
N THR A 43 3.67 22.60 -0.84
CA THR A 43 4.15 21.40 -0.13
C THR A 43 4.19 21.66 1.37
N ALA A 44 3.41 20.89 2.13
CA ALA A 44 3.49 20.90 3.58
C ALA A 44 4.71 20.10 4.05
N HIS A 45 5.25 20.49 5.20
CA HIS A 45 6.17 19.63 5.94
C HIS A 45 5.44 18.34 6.34
N ARG A 46 6.10 17.20 6.17
CA ARG A 46 5.57 15.88 6.48
C ARG A 46 6.69 14.94 6.85
N GLU A 47 6.54 14.23 7.96
CA GLU A 47 7.48 13.17 8.34
C GLU A 47 7.22 11.87 7.55
N GLU A 48 8.26 11.05 7.42
CA GLU A 48 8.11 9.71 6.84
C GLU A 48 7.21 8.85 7.74
N SER A 49 6.25 8.15 7.13
CA SER A 49 5.51 7.12 7.85
C SER A 49 6.37 5.88 8.08
N ALA A 50 5.96 4.99 9.00
CA ALA A 50 6.69 3.74 9.25
C ALA A 50 6.80 2.87 7.98
N PHE A 51 5.77 2.88 7.13
CA PHE A 51 5.81 2.26 5.81
C PHE A 51 6.87 2.89 4.90
N GLU A 52 6.93 4.22 4.83
CA GLU A 52 7.91 4.93 4.00
C GLU A 52 9.35 4.66 4.47
N CYS A 53 9.57 4.69 5.79
CA CYS A 53 10.84 4.30 6.40
C CYS A 53 11.24 2.87 6.01
N TYR A 54 10.32 1.91 6.14
CA TYR A 54 10.56 0.52 5.77
C TYR A 54 10.92 0.36 4.27
N VAL A 55 10.16 1.00 3.38
CA VAL A 55 10.44 0.94 1.94
C VAL A 55 11.79 1.55 1.62
N ARG A 56 12.13 2.70 2.21
CA ARG A 56 13.43 3.37 2.01
C ARG A 56 14.59 2.51 2.48
N GLU A 57 14.51 1.93 3.67
CA GLU A 57 15.51 0.98 4.18
C GLU A 57 15.70 -0.18 3.20
N ARG A 58 14.59 -0.76 2.73
CA ARG A 58 14.61 -1.90 1.80
C ARG A 58 15.21 -1.56 0.45
N LEU A 59 14.91 -0.38 -0.10
CA LEU A 59 15.51 0.14 -1.34
C LEU A 59 17.00 0.44 -1.18
N SER A 60 17.45 0.73 0.05
CA SER A 60 18.87 0.94 0.38
C SER A 60 19.65 -0.37 0.54
N GLY A 61 19.00 -1.52 0.31
CA GLY A 61 19.60 -2.85 0.49
C GLY A 61 19.52 -3.37 1.93
N CYS A 62 18.98 -2.60 2.87
CA CYS A 62 18.79 -3.05 4.25
C CYS A 62 17.57 -3.97 4.32
N ARG A 63 17.81 -5.27 4.49
CA ARG A 63 16.75 -6.24 4.81
C ARG A 63 16.78 -6.53 6.31
N LYS A 64 15.69 -6.25 7.00
CA LYS A 64 15.50 -6.68 8.39
C LYS A 64 14.98 -8.11 8.31
N SER A 65 15.90 -9.06 8.27
CA SER A 65 15.69 -10.52 8.14
C SER A 65 14.56 -11.13 8.99
N SER A 66 14.07 -10.44 10.02
CA SER A 66 12.96 -10.86 10.89
C SER A 66 11.56 -10.54 10.34
N LEU A 67 11.42 -9.62 9.38
CA LEU A 67 10.13 -9.26 8.80
C LEU A 67 9.89 -10.11 7.56
N TRP A 68 8.86 -10.95 7.61
CA TRP A 68 8.40 -11.77 6.48
C TRP A 68 8.10 -10.96 5.21
N LEU A 69 7.83 -9.66 5.39
CA LEU A 69 7.64 -8.69 4.31
C LEU A 69 8.87 -8.54 3.41
N ASP A 70 10.08 -8.87 3.89
CA ASP A 70 11.30 -8.83 3.08
C ASP A 70 11.32 -9.91 1.98
N ALA A 71 10.54 -10.98 2.15
CA ALA A 71 10.38 -12.04 1.16
C ALA A 71 9.47 -11.63 -0.01
N LEU A 72 8.60 -10.63 0.17
CA LEU A 72 7.66 -10.19 -0.86
C LEU A 72 8.29 -9.16 -1.80
N PRO A 73 8.26 -9.30 -3.13
CA PRO A 73 8.61 -8.22 -4.05
C PRO A 73 7.98 -6.87 -3.66
N LEU A 74 8.72 -5.77 -3.80
CA LEU A 74 8.25 -4.45 -3.35
C LEU A 74 6.91 -4.07 -4.03
N ASN A 75 6.76 -4.32 -5.32
CA ASN A 75 5.51 -4.09 -6.05
C ASN A 75 4.31 -4.83 -5.43
N GLU A 76 4.50 -6.06 -4.95
CA GLU A 76 3.44 -6.82 -4.27
C GLU A 76 3.12 -6.21 -2.91
N LEU A 77 4.14 -5.83 -2.12
CA LEU A 77 3.95 -5.15 -0.84
C LEU A 77 3.12 -3.87 -0.99
N PHE A 78 3.44 -3.03 -1.98
CA PHE A 78 2.66 -1.82 -2.28
C PHE A 78 1.20 -2.17 -2.57
N GLY A 79 0.95 -3.17 -3.43
CA GLY A 79 -0.41 -3.62 -3.73
C GLY A 79 -1.17 -4.12 -2.49
N LEU A 80 -0.51 -4.88 -1.62
CA LEU A 80 -1.10 -5.39 -0.39
C LEU A 80 -1.43 -4.27 0.60
N CYS A 81 -0.47 -3.40 0.88
CA CYS A 81 -0.68 -2.25 1.77
C CYS A 81 -1.81 -1.35 1.26
N ALA A 82 -1.88 -1.09 -0.05
CA ALA A 82 -2.97 -0.29 -0.63
C ALA A 82 -4.34 -0.95 -0.41
N ASN A 83 -4.49 -2.23 -0.75
CA ASN A 83 -5.79 -2.92 -0.65
C ASN A 83 -6.25 -3.11 0.80
N LEU A 84 -5.32 -3.43 1.72
CA LEU A 84 -5.63 -3.52 3.15
C LEU A 84 -5.98 -2.15 3.71
N GLY A 85 -5.18 -1.13 3.41
CA GLY A 85 -5.41 0.23 3.88
C GLY A 85 -6.76 0.80 3.48
N LEU A 86 -7.18 0.58 2.23
CA LEU A 86 -8.49 1.04 1.75
C LEU A 86 -9.63 0.46 2.60
N LYS A 87 -9.47 -0.77 3.06
CA LYS A 87 -10.45 -1.46 3.91
C LYS A 87 -10.36 -1.03 5.37
N VAL A 88 -9.16 -0.84 5.91
CA VAL A 88 -8.97 -0.31 7.27
C VAL A 88 -9.59 1.09 7.41
N LEU A 89 -9.44 1.92 6.39
CA LEU A 89 -9.96 3.30 6.39
C LEU A 89 -11.40 3.42 5.87
N ASP A 90 -12.05 2.30 5.53
CA ASP A 90 -13.40 2.23 4.94
C ASP A 90 -13.62 3.23 3.78
N LEU A 91 -12.62 3.32 2.90
CA LEU A 91 -12.66 4.26 1.77
C LEU A 91 -13.49 3.68 0.62
N ASN A 92 -14.50 4.43 0.21
CA ASN A 92 -15.40 4.09 -0.90
C ASN A 92 -14.81 4.41 -2.30
N LYS A 93 -13.54 4.81 -2.36
CA LYS A 93 -12.84 5.19 -3.60
C LYS A 93 -11.76 4.15 -3.93
N GLY A 94 -11.41 4.04 -5.22
CA GLY A 94 -10.23 3.27 -5.62
C GLY A 94 -8.94 3.99 -5.22
N PHE A 95 -7.86 3.24 -4.96
CA PHE A 95 -6.58 3.81 -4.54
C PHE A 95 -6.08 4.95 -5.46
N LEU A 96 -6.22 4.79 -6.78
CA LEU A 96 -5.78 5.79 -7.77
C LEU A 96 -6.62 7.07 -7.78
N GLN A 97 -7.76 7.10 -7.09
CA GLN A 97 -8.63 8.27 -6.95
C GLN A 97 -8.34 9.06 -5.68
N LEU A 98 -7.49 8.52 -4.79
CA LEU A 98 -7.09 9.17 -3.56
C LEU A 98 -6.06 10.27 -3.84
N ASP A 99 -6.14 11.35 -3.06
CA ASP A 99 -5.08 12.35 -3.06
C ASP A 99 -3.81 11.82 -2.36
N GLU A 100 -2.69 12.54 -2.49
CA GLU A 100 -1.41 12.06 -1.97
C GLU A 100 -1.41 11.80 -0.44
N PRO A 101 -2.01 12.67 0.41
CA PRO A 101 -2.20 12.38 1.82
C PRO A 101 -3.04 11.12 2.08
N GLU A 102 -4.18 10.95 1.41
CA GLU A 102 -5.05 9.77 1.52
C GLU A 102 -4.30 8.49 1.09
N GLN A 103 -3.50 8.55 0.02
CA GLN A 103 -2.68 7.43 -0.45
C GLN A 103 -1.63 7.02 0.58
N GLN A 104 -0.94 8.00 1.19
CA GLN A 104 0.05 7.73 2.23
C GLN A 104 -0.59 7.10 3.47
N ALA A 105 -1.71 7.66 3.94
CA ALA A 105 -2.47 7.13 5.07
C ALA A 105 -2.94 5.69 4.79
N THR A 106 -3.40 5.44 3.57
CA THR A 106 -3.80 4.11 3.11
C THR A 106 -2.63 3.12 3.16
N TYR A 107 -1.47 3.46 2.60
CA TYR A 107 -0.31 2.58 2.68
C TYR A 107 0.12 2.30 4.12
N GLN A 108 0.16 3.33 4.96
CA GLN A 108 0.53 3.20 6.37
C GLN A 108 -0.44 2.29 7.13
N ALA A 109 -1.75 2.45 6.93
CA ALA A 109 -2.77 1.63 7.56
C ALA A 109 -2.65 0.16 7.17
N GLY A 110 -2.46 -0.14 5.88
CA GLY A 110 -2.25 -1.51 5.43
C GLY A 110 -0.93 -2.11 5.95
N PHE A 111 0.14 -1.32 5.98
CA PHE A 111 1.43 -1.75 6.51
C PHE A 111 1.35 -2.11 8.00
N ALA A 112 0.61 -1.34 8.80
CA ALA A 112 0.43 -1.61 10.22
C ALA A 112 -0.21 -2.98 10.47
N VAL A 113 -1.21 -3.37 9.66
CA VAL A 113 -1.81 -4.72 9.72
C VAL A 113 -0.79 -5.80 9.36
N LEU A 114 -0.01 -5.58 8.31
CA LEU A 114 0.94 -6.56 7.79
C LEU A 114 2.15 -6.80 8.71
N VAL A 115 2.67 -5.76 9.36
CA VAL A 115 3.79 -5.85 10.31
C VAL A 115 3.42 -6.68 11.53
N GLY A 116 2.16 -6.60 11.98
CA GLY A 116 1.65 -7.42 13.08
C GLY A 116 1.57 -8.93 12.78
N GLY A 117 1.76 -9.34 11.52
CA GLY A 117 1.85 -10.75 11.14
C GLY A 117 0.50 -11.45 11.08
N GLN A 118 0.49 -12.77 11.34
CA GLN A 118 -0.69 -13.62 11.16
C GLN A 118 -1.85 -13.26 12.09
N GLU A 119 -1.56 -12.90 13.35
CA GLU A 119 -2.61 -12.57 14.33
C GLU A 119 -3.33 -11.28 13.96
N SER A 120 -2.61 -10.19 13.69
CA SER A 120 -3.23 -8.92 13.27
C SER A 120 -4.02 -9.05 11.97
N LEU A 121 -3.55 -9.90 11.05
CA LEU A 121 -4.27 -10.17 9.81
C LEU A 121 -5.55 -10.99 10.04
N ARG A 122 -5.52 -11.95 10.99
CA ARG A 122 -6.70 -12.68 11.44
C ARG A 122 -7.73 -11.75 12.07
N GLU A 123 -7.30 -10.90 13.00
CA GLU A 123 -8.16 -9.93 13.68
C GLU A 123 -8.82 -8.97 12.69
N PHE A 124 -8.03 -8.45 11.74
CA PHE A 124 -8.52 -7.59 10.66
C PHE A 124 -9.64 -8.26 9.88
N PHE A 125 -9.44 -9.50 9.42
CA PHE A 125 -10.47 -10.20 8.65
C PHE A 125 -11.70 -10.58 9.48
N CYS A 126 -11.51 -11.04 10.71
CA CYS A 126 -12.61 -11.26 11.65
C CYS A 126 -13.45 -10.00 11.84
N HIS A 127 -12.81 -8.82 11.96
CA HIS A 127 -13.49 -7.55 12.07
C HIS A 127 -14.30 -7.24 10.80
N VAL A 128 -13.68 -7.32 9.62
CA VAL A 128 -14.34 -7.09 8.31
C VAL A 128 -15.55 -8.00 8.11
N ILE A 129 -15.43 -9.28 8.47
CA ILE A 129 -16.53 -10.26 8.37
C ILE A 129 -17.68 -9.88 9.31
N ARG A 130 -17.39 -9.41 10.53
CA ARG A 130 -18.41 -9.06 11.53
C ARG A 130 -19.13 -7.74 11.20
N THR A 131 -18.42 -6.77 10.63
CA THR A 131 -18.97 -5.42 10.40
C THR A 131 -19.73 -5.30 9.08
N HIS A 132 -19.36 -6.08 8.06
CA HIS A 132 -20.10 -6.09 6.81
C HIS A 132 -21.18 -7.17 6.83
N THR A 133 -22.43 -6.77 6.59
CA THR A 133 -23.54 -7.70 6.37
C THR A 133 -23.23 -8.50 5.10
N LEU A 134 -22.86 -9.77 5.29
CA LEU A 134 -22.58 -10.70 4.21
C LEU A 134 -23.86 -10.87 3.38
N LYS A 135 -23.94 -10.19 2.23
CA LYS A 135 -24.96 -10.51 1.23
C LYS A 135 -24.58 -11.86 0.61
N LEU A 136 -25.26 -12.92 1.07
CA LEU A 136 -25.38 -14.29 0.53
C LEU A 136 -24.90 -14.53 -0.93
N PRO A 137 -24.59 -15.79 -1.28
CA PRO A 137 -23.49 -16.63 -0.83
C PRO A 137 -22.37 -16.48 -1.87
N LEU A 138 -21.39 -15.63 -1.60
CA LEU A 138 -20.31 -15.43 -2.53
C LEU A 138 -19.04 -16.00 -1.91
N GLY A 139 -18.28 -16.75 -2.71
CA GLY A 139 -17.01 -17.39 -2.36
C GLY A 139 -16.05 -16.51 -1.54
N PRO A 140 -14.94 -17.05 -1.01
CA PRO A 140 -13.98 -16.29 -0.19
C PRO A 140 -13.49 -14.96 -0.83
N ALA A 141 -13.67 -14.80 -2.14
CA ALA A 141 -13.44 -13.57 -2.88
C ALA A 141 -14.46 -12.42 -2.66
N SER A 142 -15.60 -12.60 -1.98
CA SER A 142 -16.63 -11.54 -1.92
C SER A 142 -16.54 -10.57 -0.75
N PRO A 143 -16.44 -11.00 0.51
CA PRO A 143 -16.21 -10.05 1.61
C PRO A 143 -14.77 -9.54 1.59
N LEU A 144 -13.84 -10.40 1.17
CA LEU A 144 -12.41 -10.12 1.18
C LEU A 144 -11.92 -9.55 -0.17
N GLY A 145 -12.72 -9.63 -1.23
CA GLY A 145 -12.57 -8.85 -2.46
C GLY A 145 -11.18 -8.91 -3.10
N ARG A 146 -10.76 -7.75 -3.63
CA ARG A 146 -9.42 -7.52 -4.18
C ARG A 146 -8.31 -7.73 -3.15
N THR A 147 -8.60 -7.59 -1.85
CA THR A 147 -7.63 -7.77 -0.77
C THR A 147 -7.26 -9.25 -0.60
N TYR A 148 -8.25 -10.14 -0.71
CA TYR A 148 -8.03 -11.59 -0.81
C TYR A 148 -7.19 -11.92 -2.04
N THR A 149 -7.60 -11.49 -3.24
CA THR A 149 -6.86 -11.74 -4.47
C THR A 149 -5.43 -11.21 -4.42
N ALA A 150 -5.21 -10.05 -3.81
CA ALA A 150 -3.87 -9.47 -3.65
C ALA A 150 -3.00 -10.30 -2.70
N LEU A 151 -3.55 -10.79 -1.58
CA LEU A 151 -2.86 -11.71 -0.66
C LEU A 151 -2.60 -13.07 -1.29
N LEU A 152 -3.46 -13.53 -2.19
CA LEU A 152 -3.32 -14.80 -2.90
C LEU A 152 -2.43 -14.73 -4.14
N GLY A 153 -2.11 -13.52 -4.62
CA GLY A 153 -1.35 -13.32 -5.86
C GLY A 153 0.12 -13.78 -5.79
N SER A 154 0.62 -14.08 -4.58
CA SER A 154 2.02 -14.44 -4.34
C SER A 154 2.15 -15.76 -3.60
N ARG A 155 3.01 -16.66 -4.08
CA ARG A 155 3.27 -17.96 -3.45
C ARG A 155 3.79 -17.82 -2.02
N ALA A 156 4.59 -16.79 -1.74
CA ALA A 156 5.13 -16.52 -0.41
C ALA A 156 4.02 -16.06 0.56
N SER A 157 3.12 -15.19 0.10
CA SER A 157 1.94 -14.79 0.87
C SER A 157 1.00 -15.98 1.12
N TRP A 158 0.74 -16.82 0.11
CA TRP A 158 -0.09 -18.02 0.27
C TRP A 158 0.47 -19.01 1.29
N GLN A 159 1.77 -19.32 1.23
CA GLN A 159 2.37 -20.26 2.19
C GLN A 159 2.24 -19.79 3.64
N ARG A 160 2.24 -18.48 3.88
CA ARG A 160 2.18 -17.92 5.22
C ARG A 160 0.76 -17.63 5.68
N PHE A 161 -0.13 -17.16 4.82
CA PHE A 161 -1.48 -16.75 5.21
C PHE A 161 -2.58 -17.63 4.68
N GLY A 162 -2.28 -18.55 3.75
CA GLY A 162 -3.20 -19.58 3.29
C GLY A 162 -3.91 -20.30 4.43
N PRO A 163 -3.19 -20.82 5.46
CA PRO A 163 -3.83 -21.49 6.59
C PRO A 163 -4.81 -20.58 7.36
N VAL A 164 -4.44 -19.32 7.60
CA VAL A 164 -5.30 -18.35 8.31
C VAL A 164 -6.51 -17.96 7.47
N LEU A 165 -6.31 -17.74 6.18
CA LEU A 165 -7.36 -17.37 5.23
C LEU A 165 -8.34 -18.52 4.97
N GLU A 166 -7.84 -19.77 4.92
CA GLU A 166 -8.65 -20.98 4.81
C GLU A 166 -9.48 -21.20 6.07
N GLU A 167 -8.89 -21.07 7.27
CA GLU A 167 -9.64 -21.14 8.53
C GLU A 167 -10.75 -20.07 8.61
N LEU A 168 -10.44 -18.83 8.23
CA LEU A 168 -11.42 -17.75 8.20
C LEU A 168 -12.51 -18.00 7.16
N ALA A 169 -12.16 -18.52 5.98
CA ALA A 169 -13.14 -18.92 4.99
C ALA A 169 -14.07 -20.00 5.59
N HIS A 170 -13.53 -21.10 6.12
CA HIS A 170 -14.32 -22.16 6.73
C HIS A 170 -15.25 -21.66 7.86
N ALA A 171 -14.78 -20.74 8.70
CA ALA A 171 -15.58 -20.16 9.78
C ALA A 171 -16.77 -19.33 9.27
N VAL A 172 -16.64 -18.68 8.11
CA VAL A 172 -17.71 -17.89 7.47
C VAL A 172 -18.79 -18.79 6.83
N TRP A 173 -18.43 -20.01 6.39
CA TRP A 173 -19.35 -20.93 5.70
C TRP A 173 -20.03 -21.95 6.62
N SER A 174 -19.54 -22.13 7.84
CA SER A 174 -20.04 -23.17 8.77
C SER A 174 -21.05 -22.65 9.81
N GLY A 175 -21.37 -21.35 9.76
CA GLY A 175 -22.35 -20.69 10.64
C GLY A 175 -23.45 -20.01 9.84
#